data_AF-A0A9Q8QFZ6-F1
#
_entry.id   AF-A0A9Q8QFZ6-F1
#
_cell.length_a   1.000
_cell.length_b   1.000
_cell.length_c   1.000
_cell.angle_alpha   90.00
_cell.angle_beta   90.00
_cell.angle_gamma   90.00
#
_symmetry.space_group_name_H-M   'P 1'
#
loop_
_entity.id
_entity.type
_entity.pdbx_description
1 polymer ?
#
loop_
_entity_poly.entity_id
_entity_poly.type
_entity_poly.pdbx_seq_one_letter_code
_entity_poly.pdbx_strand_id
1 'polypeptide(L)'
;MAQFLTTVNQRTKNQFRPRVGKGGATSYQLRQYAEVTLGGGSLRKVVKLPEGEDENEWLAVNMVDFYNQINLLYGAITEFCSPQSCPEMKATDEFEYLWQDSENYKKPTKMPAPAYIEQLMTWVQANIDNETVLPSKIGVPFPKSFPALVRQIFKRMYRVYAHIYCHHYPVIRELGLEPHLNTSFKQYVLFIDEHGLASGRDYWGPLGDLVDSMLRSD
;
A
#
# COMPACT_ATOMS: atom_id res chain seq x y z
N MET A 1 -14.05 -33.65 -37.54
CA MET A 1 -13.02 -34.17 -36.60
C MET A 1 -11.94 -33.10 -36.45
N ALA A 2 -11.53 -32.83 -35.20
CA ALA A 2 -10.41 -31.99 -34.72
C ALA A 2 -10.40 -30.49 -35.17
N GLN A 3 -11.02 -29.56 -34.42
CA GLN A 3 -10.46 -28.76 -33.30
C GLN A 3 -9.09 -28.10 -33.55
N PHE A 4 -9.13 -26.81 -33.95
CA PHE A 4 -8.02 -25.87 -33.81
C PHE A 4 -8.15 -25.14 -32.47
N LEU A 5 -7.20 -25.33 -31.56
CA LEU A 5 -7.03 -24.51 -30.37
C LEU A 5 -5.71 -23.76 -30.48
N THR A 6 -5.82 -22.44 -30.58
CA THR A 6 -4.73 -21.47 -30.44
C THR A 6 -4.35 -21.34 -28.97
N THR A 7 -3.13 -21.72 -28.62
CA THR A 7 -2.60 -21.56 -27.26
C THR A 7 -2.21 -20.11 -27.00
N VAL A 8 -2.98 -19.42 -26.16
CA VAL A 8 -2.68 -18.08 -25.65
C VAL A 8 -1.52 -18.17 -24.65
N ASN A 9 -0.40 -17.52 -24.95
CA ASN A 9 0.79 -17.48 -24.11
C ASN A 9 0.66 -16.36 -23.05
N GLN A 10 0.15 -16.70 -21.86
CA GLN A 10 0.12 -15.79 -20.71
C GLN A 10 1.49 -15.78 -20.01
N ARG A 11 2.30 -14.73 -20.25
CA ARG A 11 3.48 -14.39 -19.44
C ARG A 11 3.27 -13.02 -18.78
N THR A 12 2.60 -13.01 -17.63
CA THR A 12 2.72 -11.93 -16.65
C THR A 12 3.90 -12.25 -15.73
N LYS A 13 4.97 -11.44 -15.80
CA LYS A 13 6.16 -11.56 -14.94
C LYS A 13 5.84 -11.07 -13.53
N ASN A 14 6.04 -11.94 -12.53
CA ASN A 14 5.90 -11.63 -11.11
C ASN A 14 6.80 -10.43 -10.70
N GLN A 15 6.18 -9.39 -10.13
CA GLN A 15 6.82 -8.18 -9.58
C GLN A 15 7.37 -8.38 -8.16
N PHE A 16 7.55 -9.63 -7.73
CA PHE A 16 7.97 -9.97 -6.38
C PHE A 16 8.89 -11.19 -6.45
N ARG A 17 10.05 -11.10 -5.78
CA ARG A 17 11.06 -12.16 -5.77
C ARG A 17 11.58 -12.38 -4.35
N PRO A 18 10.96 -13.28 -3.57
CA PRO A 18 11.41 -13.56 -2.22
C PRO A 18 12.77 -14.28 -2.22
N ARG A 19 13.65 -13.90 -1.30
CA ARG A 19 14.86 -14.66 -0.92
C ARG A 19 14.73 -15.12 0.53
N VAL A 20 15.30 -16.29 0.84
CA VAL A 20 15.23 -16.89 2.19
C VAL A 20 16.29 -16.25 3.10
N GLY A 21 15.86 -15.44 4.07
CA GLY A 21 16.71 -14.81 5.08
C GLY A 21 16.21 -15.04 6.50
N LYS A 22 17.14 -15.02 7.47
CA LYS A 22 16.91 -15.34 8.89
C LYS A 22 16.33 -14.12 9.61
N GLY A 23 15.01 -14.09 9.79
CA GLY A 23 14.30 -13.05 10.53
C GLY A 23 14.53 -13.13 12.04
N GLY A 24 14.78 -11.99 12.68
CA GLY A 24 14.87 -11.91 14.14
C GLY A 24 15.44 -10.61 14.68
N ALA A 25 14.70 -9.50 14.57
CA ALA A 25 14.82 -8.33 15.46
C ALA A 25 13.71 -7.29 15.21
N THR A 26 13.38 -7.04 13.94
CA THR A 26 12.53 -5.92 13.51
C THR A 26 11.04 -6.14 13.80
N SER A 27 10.51 -7.35 13.56
CA SER A 27 9.06 -7.61 13.68
C SER A 27 8.55 -7.55 15.13
N TYR A 28 9.33 -8.02 16.09
CA TYR A 28 8.96 -8.00 17.51
C TYR A 28 8.86 -6.57 18.07
N GLN A 29 9.81 -5.71 17.72
CA GLN A 29 9.83 -4.31 18.16
C GLN A 29 8.64 -3.54 17.58
N LEU A 30 8.36 -3.71 16.29
CA LEU A 30 7.21 -3.10 15.62
C LEU A 30 5.88 -3.46 16.28
N ARG A 31 5.73 -4.70 16.75
CA ARG A 31 4.52 -5.17 17.45
C ARG A 31 4.28 -4.43 18.77
N GLN A 32 5.31 -4.26 19.61
CA GLN A 32 5.16 -3.61 20.91
C GLN A 32 4.77 -2.13 20.78
N TYR A 33 5.25 -1.45 19.74
CA TYR A 33 4.95 -0.04 19.51
C TYR A 33 3.49 0.22 19.09
N ALA A 34 2.90 -0.67 18.29
CA ALA A 34 1.52 -0.50 17.83
C ALA A 34 0.48 -0.57 18.96
N GLU A 35 0.71 -1.37 20.00
CA GLU A 35 -0.24 -1.60 21.09
C GLU A 35 -0.42 -0.38 22.03
N VAL A 36 0.55 0.54 22.09
CA VAL A 36 0.55 1.66 23.05
C VAL A 36 -0.30 2.85 22.59
N THR A 37 -0.58 2.99 21.29
CA THR A 37 -0.98 4.29 20.72
C THR A 37 -2.46 4.45 20.33
N LEU A 38 -3.28 3.40 20.36
CA LEU A 38 -4.54 3.33 19.59
C LEU A 38 -5.84 3.59 20.40
N GLY A 39 -5.83 4.54 21.34
CA GLY A 39 -6.91 4.74 22.33
C GLY A 39 -8.38 4.70 21.85
N GLY A 40 -9.21 4.00 22.64
CA GLY A 40 -10.61 4.34 22.99
C GLY A 40 -11.76 4.08 22.01
N GLY A 41 -11.56 4.19 20.70
CA GLY A 41 -12.61 3.99 19.68
C GLY A 41 -12.27 2.86 18.71
N SER A 42 -13.19 1.92 18.48
CA SER A 42 -12.95 0.81 17.54
C SER A 42 -12.90 1.33 16.10
N LEU A 43 -11.68 1.43 15.56
CA LEU A 43 -11.42 1.83 14.18
C LEU A 43 -12.14 0.92 13.17
N ARG A 44 -12.46 -0.33 13.56
CA ARG A 44 -13.30 -1.24 12.75
C ARG A 44 -14.66 -0.66 12.40
N LYS A 45 -15.26 0.17 13.24
CA LYS A 45 -16.56 0.79 12.92
C LYS A 45 -16.44 1.85 11.84
N VAL A 46 -15.31 2.54 11.77
CA VAL A 46 -15.08 3.67 10.87
C VAL A 46 -14.84 3.21 9.43
N VAL A 47 -14.33 1.99 9.23
CA VAL A 47 -14.01 1.46 7.89
C VAL A 47 -15.19 0.80 7.18
N LYS A 48 -16.31 0.56 7.89
CA LYS A 48 -17.50 -0.11 7.32
C LYS A 48 -18.17 0.75 6.27
N LEU A 49 -18.65 0.11 5.21
CA LEU A 49 -19.55 0.74 4.24
C LEU A 49 -20.81 1.23 4.98
N PRO A 50 -21.15 2.53 4.93
CA PRO A 50 -22.40 3.01 5.52
C PRO A 50 -23.62 2.43 4.81
N GLU A 51 -24.73 2.27 5.54
CA GLU A 51 -25.95 1.68 4.99
C GLU A 51 -26.52 2.55 3.87
N GLY A 52 -26.72 1.94 2.69
CA GLY A 52 -27.28 2.61 1.52
C GLY A 52 -26.26 3.31 0.61
N GLU A 53 -24.98 3.33 0.97
CA GLU A 53 -23.91 3.91 0.15
C GLU A 53 -23.40 2.94 -0.91
N ASP A 54 -22.84 3.49 -2.00
CA ASP A 54 -22.19 2.70 -3.05
C ASP A 54 -20.77 2.26 -2.64
N GLU A 55 -20.44 1.01 -2.91
CA GLU A 55 -19.13 0.44 -2.54
C GLU A 55 -17.97 1.13 -3.28
N ASN A 56 -18.13 1.49 -4.55
CA ASN A 56 -17.05 2.14 -5.31
C ASN A 56 -16.83 3.58 -4.87
N GLU A 57 -17.89 4.32 -4.54
CA GLU A 57 -17.79 5.64 -3.91
C GLU A 57 -17.03 5.56 -2.59
N TRP A 58 -17.38 4.59 -1.74
CA TRP A 58 -16.72 4.39 -0.44
C TRP A 58 -15.23 4.04 -0.60
N LEU A 59 -14.92 3.15 -1.55
CA LEU A 59 -13.54 2.81 -1.91
C LEU A 59 -12.78 4.03 -2.46
N ALA A 60 -13.43 4.87 -3.29
CA ALA A 60 -12.80 6.04 -3.89
C ALA A 60 -12.44 7.10 -2.84
N VAL A 61 -13.36 7.47 -1.96
CA VAL A 61 -13.14 8.46 -0.90
C VAL A 61 -12.00 8.02 0.03
N ASN A 62 -12.06 6.77 0.52
CA ASN A 62 -11.03 6.26 1.42
C ASN A 62 -9.67 6.08 0.72
N MET A 63 -9.65 5.74 -0.58
CA MET A 63 -8.41 5.68 -1.36
C MET A 63 -7.71 7.05 -1.41
N VAL A 64 -8.47 8.11 -1.65
CA VAL A 64 -7.95 9.49 -1.67
C VAL A 64 -7.45 9.89 -0.27
N ASP A 65 -8.19 9.56 0.78
CA ASP A 65 -7.79 9.86 2.16
C ASP A 65 -6.48 9.16 2.54
N PHE A 66 -6.34 7.86 2.23
CA PHE A 66 -5.10 7.13 2.49
C PHE A 66 -3.94 7.66 1.65
N TYR A 67 -4.17 8.02 0.39
CA TYR A 67 -3.16 8.68 -0.43
C TYR A 67 -2.65 9.96 0.24
N ASN A 68 -3.55 10.83 0.71
CA ASN A 68 -3.20 12.07 1.40
C ASN A 68 -2.43 11.82 2.70
N GLN A 69 -2.88 10.86 3.52
CA GLN A 69 -2.20 10.49 4.77
C GLN A 69 -0.78 9.97 4.51
N ILE A 70 -0.61 9.09 3.53
CA ILE A 70 0.70 8.56 3.13
C ILE A 70 1.59 9.70 2.60
N ASN A 71 1.04 10.61 1.81
CA ASN A 71 1.78 11.76 1.28
C ASN A 71 2.31 12.66 2.41
N LEU A 72 1.49 12.92 3.43
CA LEU A 72 1.90 13.69 4.60
C LEU A 72 2.97 12.97 5.43
N LEU A 73 2.78 11.67 5.70
CA LEU A 73 3.74 10.86 6.44
C LEU A 73 5.10 10.76 5.73
N TYR A 74 5.10 10.53 4.42
CA TYR A 74 6.32 10.48 3.62
C TYR A 74 6.94 11.87 3.45
N GLY A 75 6.13 12.91 3.28
CA GLY A 75 6.58 14.30 3.22
C GLY A 75 7.38 14.72 4.45
N ALA A 76 7.02 14.22 5.63
CA ALA A 76 7.75 14.50 6.88
C ALA A 76 9.15 13.85 6.95
N ILE A 77 9.43 12.83 6.12
CA ILE A 77 10.72 12.12 6.13
C ILE A 77 11.51 12.23 4.81
N THR A 78 11.00 12.99 3.84
CA THR A 78 11.53 13.02 2.46
C THR A 78 13.01 13.40 2.42
N GLU A 79 13.46 14.31 3.29
CA GLU A 79 14.86 14.74 3.38
C GLU A 79 15.81 13.64 3.89
N PHE A 80 15.28 12.62 4.56
CA PHE A 80 16.05 11.49 5.10
C PHE A 80 16.04 10.27 4.14
N CYS A 81 15.19 10.30 3.11
CA CYS A 81 15.10 9.26 2.09
C CYS A 81 15.79 9.72 0.80
N SER A 82 17.03 9.31 0.59
CA SER A 82 17.85 9.70 -0.55
C SER A 82 18.32 8.48 -1.35
N PRO A 83 18.79 8.66 -2.60
CA PRO A 83 19.41 7.57 -3.34
C PRO A 83 20.66 6.97 -2.66
N GLN A 84 21.26 7.70 -1.72
CA GLN A 84 22.42 7.22 -0.94
C GLN A 84 21.97 6.41 0.28
N SER A 85 20.96 6.86 1.02
CA SER A 85 20.43 6.10 2.17
C SER A 85 19.59 4.91 1.74
N CYS A 86 18.83 5.07 0.66
CA CYS A 86 17.87 4.09 0.14
C CYS A 86 18.07 3.84 -1.37
N PRO A 87 19.19 3.19 -1.78
CA PRO A 87 19.55 2.98 -3.18
C PRO A 87 18.61 2.03 -3.93
N GLU A 88 17.82 1.25 -3.21
CA GLU A 88 16.82 0.33 -3.74
C GLU A 88 15.50 0.54 -2.98
N MET A 89 14.37 0.57 -3.70
CA MET A 89 13.06 0.52 -3.06
C MET A 89 12.84 -0.89 -2.47
N LYS A 90 13.01 -1.01 -1.17
CA LYS A 90 12.77 -2.25 -0.43
C LYS A 90 12.18 -1.96 0.95
N ALA A 91 11.57 -2.97 1.53
CA ALA A 91 11.18 -2.98 2.94
C ALA A 91 12.15 -3.83 3.78
N THR A 92 12.74 -4.88 3.23
CA THR A 92 13.90 -5.59 3.82
C THR A 92 14.77 -6.13 2.69
N ASP A 93 15.90 -6.76 3.00
CA ASP A 93 16.73 -7.42 1.98
C ASP A 93 16.00 -8.59 1.28
N GLU A 94 14.98 -9.19 1.91
CA GLU A 94 14.13 -10.20 1.28
C GLU A 94 12.97 -9.62 0.46
N PHE A 95 12.59 -8.36 0.70
CA PHE A 95 11.41 -7.71 0.14
C PHE A 95 11.78 -6.45 -0.65
N GLU A 96 12.27 -6.65 -1.87
CA GLU A 96 12.54 -5.60 -2.85
C GLU A 96 11.33 -5.35 -3.77
N TYR A 97 11.03 -4.07 -4.02
CA TYR A 97 9.95 -3.62 -4.91
C TYR A 97 10.50 -3.03 -6.20
N LEU A 98 10.14 -3.65 -7.32
CA LEU A 98 10.50 -3.16 -8.65
C LEU A 98 9.36 -2.33 -9.24
N TRP A 99 9.70 -1.22 -9.88
CA TRP A 99 8.71 -0.40 -10.57
C TRP A 99 8.39 -0.97 -11.96
N GLN A 100 7.13 -0.84 -12.36
CA GLN A 100 6.69 -1.16 -13.70
C GLN A 100 5.44 -0.34 -14.03
N ASP A 101 5.38 0.22 -15.22
CA ASP A 101 4.20 0.88 -15.79
C ASP A 101 4.06 0.54 -17.28
N SER A 102 3.00 1.07 -17.91
CA SER A 102 2.69 0.85 -19.33
C SER A 102 3.45 1.78 -20.28
N GLU A 103 4.07 2.84 -19.78
CA GLU A 103 4.61 3.94 -20.57
C GLU A 103 6.13 3.85 -20.65
N ASN A 104 6.80 4.21 -19.55
CA ASN A 104 8.24 4.44 -19.48
C ASN A 104 8.99 3.20 -18.97
N TYR A 105 8.36 2.38 -18.11
CA TYR A 105 8.98 1.24 -17.42
C TYR A 105 8.25 -0.07 -17.74
N LYS A 106 8.30 -0.49 -19.00
CA LYS A 106 7.60 -1.70 -19.50
C LYS A 106 8.04 -3.02 -18.86
N LYS A 107 9.21 -3.05 -18.21
CA LYS A 107 9.76 -4.21 -17.49
C LYS A 107 9.99 -3.83 -16.02
N PRO A 108 9.86 -4.78 -15.07
CA PRO A 108 10.22 -4.56 -13.67
C PRO A 108 11.65 -3.99 -13.56
N THR A 109 11.77 -2.79 -13.02
CA THR A 109 13.00 -1.99 -13.00
C THR A 109 13.36 -1.63 -11.56
N LYS A 110 14.64 -1.84 -11.22
CA LYS A 110 15.22 -1.41 -9.94
C LYS A 110 15.38 0.11 -9.94
N MET A 111 15.07 0.75 -8.82
CA MET A 111 15.31 2.18 -8.64
C MET A 111 15.42 2.52 -7.15
N PRO A 112 16.04 3.65 -6.80
CA PRO A 112 16.06 4.17 -5.44
C PRO A 112 14.65 4.34 -4.86
N ALA A 113 14.52 4.17 -3.54
CA ALA A 113 13.25 4.35 -2.84
C ALA A 113 12.60 5.71 -3.10
N PRO A 114 13.30 6.87 -3.04
CA PRO A 114 12.64 8.15 -3.28
C PRO A 114 12.10 8.27 -4.71
N ALA A 115 12.85 7.79 -5.70
CA ALA A 115 12.40 7.78 -7.10
C ALA A 115 11.20 6.85 -7.31
N TYR A 116 11.19 5.68 -6.65
CA TYR A 116 10.05 4.77 -6.69
C TYR A 116 8.79 5.42 -6.10
N ILE A 117 8.92 6.05 -4.93
CA ILE A 117 7.80 6.65 -4.21
C ILE A 117 7.27 7.84 -5.01
N GLU A 118 8.13 8.67 -5.59
CA GLU A 118 7.72 9.74 -6.50
C GLU A 118 6.91 9.22 -7.69
N GLN A 119 7.38 8.17 -8.37
CA GLN A 119 6.66 7.54 -9.49
C GLN A 119 5.31 6.96 -9.03
N LEU A 120 5.27 6.37 -7.83
CA LEU A 120 4.06 5.84 -7.23
C LEU A 120 3.03 6.94 -6.94
N MET A 121 3.44 8.00 -6.25
CA MET A 121 2.54 9.09 -5.86
C MET A 121 2.02 9.82 -7.08
N THR A 122 2.88 10.09 -8.07
CA THR A 122 2.48 10.67 -9.36
C THR A 122 1.47 9.79 -10.09
N TRP A 123 1.70 8.47 -10.12
CA TRP A 123 0.78 7.54 -10.76
C TRP A 123 -0.58 7.46 -10.03
N VAL A 124 -0.60 7.45 -8.70
CA VAL A 124 -1.86 7.46 -7.93
C VAL A 124 -2.62 8.78 -8.16
N GLN A 125 -1.94 9.92 -8.06
CA GLN A 125 -2.54 11.24 -8.33
C GLN A 125 -3.16 11.32 -9.72
N ALA A 126 -2.46 10.85 -10.75
CA ALA A 126 -2.97 10.84 -12.12
C ALA A 126 -4.23 9.97 -12.30
N ASN A 127 -4.43 8.93 -11.47
CA ASN A 127 -5.66 8.14 -11.46
C ASN A 127 -6.79 8.85 -10.69
N ILE A 128 -6.47 9.55 -9.60
CA ILE A 128 -7.42 10.36 -8.82
C ILE A 128 -7.96 11.51 -9.69
N ASP A 129 -7.10 12.19 -10.44
CA ASP A 129 -7.46 13.35 -11.26
C ASP A 129 -8.19 12.97 -12.57
N ASN A 130 -8.27 11.68 -12.91
CA ASN A 130 -8.85 11.21 -14.15
C ASN A 130 -10.36 10.96 -13.99
N GLU A 131 -11.20 11.85 -14.53
CA GLU A 131 -12.67 11.74 -14.49
C GLU A 131 -13.22 10.44 -15.11
N THR A 132 -12.45 9.74 -15.95
CA THR A 132 -12.87 8.43 -16.52
C THR A 132 -12.64 7.27 -15.55
N VAL A 133 -11.82 7.48 -14.52
CA VAL A 133 -11.44 6.51 -13.49
C VAL A 133 -12.16 6.81 -12.18
N LEU A 134 -12.10 8.06 -11.72
CA LEU A 134 -12.88 8.60 -10.60
C LEU A 134 -13.86 9.65 -11.14
N PRO A 135 -15.11 9.28 -11.43
CA PRO A 135 -16.12 10.24 -11.85
C PRO A 135 -16.41 11.26 -10.73
N SER A 136 -16.34 12.55 -11.05
CA SER A 136 -16.68 13.65 -10.13
C SER A 136 -18.15 14.10 -10.25
N LYS A 137 -18.85 13.63 -11.28
CA LYS A 137 -20.22 14.05 -11.64
C LYS A 137 -21.23 13.02 -11.16
N ILE A 138 -22.23 13.50 -10.42
CA ILE A 138 -23.35 12.68 -9.94
C ILE A 138 -24.02 11.96 -11.12
N GLY A 139 -24.23 10.65 -10.97
CA GLY A 139 -24.90 9.81 -11.97
C GLY A 139 -23.99 9.22 -13.05
N VAL A 140 -22.68 9.52 -13.04
CA VAL A 140 -21.71 8.84 -13.90
C VAL A 140 -21.18 7.61 -13.17
N PRO A 141 -21.37 6.39 -13.71
CA PRO A 141 -20.92 5.17 -13.03
C PRO A 141 -19.41 4.98 -13.12
N PHE A 142 -18.82 4.33 -12.10
CA PHE A 142 -17.42 3.90 -12.14
C PHE A 142 -17.16 2.92 -13.30
N PRO A 143 -15.95 2.92 -13.88
CA PRO A 143 -15.60 1.95 -14.91
C PRO A 143 -15.52 0.53 -14.31
N LYS A 144 -15.84 -0.49 -15.11
CA LYS A 144 -15.77 -1.90 -14.67
C LYS A 144 -14.39 -2.34 -14.17
N SER A 145 -13.34 -1.66 -14.59
CA SER A 145 -11.96 -1.90 -14.15
C SER A 145 -11.62 -1.29 -12.79
N PHE A 146 -12.47 -0.42 -12.24
CA PHE A 146 -12.20 0.34 -11.02
C PHE A 146 -11.83 -0.55 -9.82
N PRO A 147 -12.57 -1.63 -9.48
CA PRO A 147 -12.19 -2.47 -8.33
C PRO A 147 -10.81 -3.11 -8.47
N ALA A 148 -10.41 -3.47 -9.70
CA ALA A 148 -9.09 -4.02 -9.96
C ALA A 148 -7.99 -2.96 -9.80
N LEU A 149 -8.26 -1.74 -10.25
CA LEU A 149 -7.35 -0.60 -10.08
C LEU A 149 -7.20 -0.23 -8.60
N VAL A 150 -8.29 -0.16 -7.83
CA VAL A 150 -8.26 0.11 -6.38
C VAL A 150 -7.36 -0.90 -5.67
N ARG A 151 -7.54 -2.20 -5.90
CA ARG A 151 -6.66 -3.24 -5.33
C ARG A 151 -5.18 -3.03 -5.69
N GLN A 152 -4.89 -2.56 -6.91
CA GLN A 152 -3.52 -2.26 -7.33
C GLN A 152 -2.97 -1.00 -6.64
N ILE A 153 -3.77 0.05 -6.50
CA ILE A 153 -3.41 1.29 -5.82
C ILE A 153 -3.10 1.00 -4.36
N PHE A 154 -3.99 0.32 -3.64
CA PHE A 154 -3.74 -0.09 -2.26
C PHE A 154 -2.47 -0.95 -2.15
N LYS A 155 -2.35 -2.01 -2.96
CA LYS A 155 -1.14 -2.86 -2.93
C LYS A 155 0.17 -2.08 -3.15
N ARG A 156 0.14 -1.01 -3.95
CA ARG A 156 1.31 -0.16 -4.18
C ARG A 156 1.53 0.79 -3.00
N MET A 157 0.49 1.49 -2.55
CA MET A 157 0.55 2.41 -1.40
C MET A 157 1.06 1.73 -0.12
N TYR A 158 0.70 0.47 0.11
CA TYR A 158 1.25 -0.35 1.19
C TYR A 158 2.79 -0.35 1.23
N ARG A 159 3.45 -0.33 0.06
CA ARG A 159 4.93 -0.37 -0.03
C ARG A 159 5.57 0.86 0.60
N VAL A 160 4.87 2.00 0.64
CA VAL A 160 5.34 3.22 1.30
C VAL A 160 5.32 3.04 2.81
N TYR A 161 4.22 2.50 3.39
CA TYR A 161 4.20 2.13 4.81
C TYR A 161 5.32 1.14 5.15
N ALA A 162 5.45 0.06 4.38
CA ALA A 162 6.48 -0.95 4.60
C ALA A 162 7.89 -0.34 4.58
N HIS A 163 8.15 0.57 3.65
CA HIS A 163 9.42 1.27 3.57
C HIS A 163 9.64 2.20 4.79
N ILE A 164 8.63 2.99 5.18
CA ILE A 164 8.72 3.89 6.35
C ILE A 164 9.00 3.09 7.63
N TYR A 165 8.24 2.03 7.92
CA TYR A 165 8.41 1.21 9.12
C TYR A 165 9.79 0.54 9.20
N CYS A 166 10.32 0.08 8.07
CA CYS A 166 11.57 -0.67 8.08
C CYS A 166 12.83 0.21 8.01
N HIS A 167 12.76 1.38 7.36
CA HIS A 167 13.95 2.21 7.08
C HIS A 167 13.94 3.56 7.80
N HIS A 168 12.77 4.13 8.08
CA HIS A 168 12.64 5.50 8.57
C HIS A 168 11.91 5.61 9.91
N TYR A 169 11.58 4.49 10.54
CA TYR A 169 10.91 4.48 11.84
C TYR A 169 11.69 5.22 12.95
N PRO A 170 13.03 5.16 13.04
CA PRO A 170 13.78 5.99 13.99
C PRO A 170 13.51 7.49 13.82
N VAL A 171 13.49 7.98 12.58
CA VAL A 171 13.18 9.39 12.26
C VAL A 171 11.74 9.73 12.63
N ILE A 172 10.78 8.84 12.31
CA ILE A 172 9.37 9.02 12.70
C ILE A 172 9.22 9.16 14.22
N ARG A 173 9.99 8.40 15.00
CA ARG A 173 10.00 8.50 16.47
C ARG A 173 10.60 9.80 16.97
N GLU A 174 11.72 10.23 16.39
CA GLU A 174 12.35 11.52 16.74
C GLU A 174 11.44 12.71 16.44
N LEU A 175 10.62 12.63 15.39
CA LEU A 175 9.62 13.63 15.04
C LEU A 175 8.32 13.51 15.85
N GLY A 176 8.17 12.49 16.70
CA GLY A 176 6.94 12.24 17.45
C GLY A 176 5.73 11.84 16.58
N LEU A 177 5.98 11.36 15.36
CA LEU A 177 4.95 11.01 14.38
C LEU A 177 4.48 9.55 14.46
N GLU A 178 5.09 8.74 15.33
CA GLU A 178 4.72 7.34 15.56
C GLU A 178 3.20 7.13 15.75
N PRO A 179 2.48 7.93 16.58
CA PRO A 179 1.03 7.80 16.71
C PRO A 179 0.26 7.96 15.41
N HIS A 180 0.69 8.89 14.56
CA HIS A 180 0.05 9.19 13.29
C HIS A 180 0.30 8.05 12.30
N LEU A 181 1.54 7.55 12.22
CA LEU A 181 1.89 6.39 11.39
C LEU A 181 1.12 5.14 11.81
N ASN A 182 1.09 4.82 13.11
CA ASN A 182 0.43 3.62 13.64
C ASN A 182 -1.09 3.67 13.44
N THR A 183 -1.72 4.81 13.70
CA THR A 183 -3.18 4.99 13.53
C THR A 183 -3.57 4.90 12.06
N SER A 184 -2.86 5.63 11.19
CA SER A 184 -3.07 5.64 9.75
C SER A 184 -2.89 4.23 9.17
N PHE A 185 -1.83 3.52 9.56
CA PHE A 185 -1.60 2.14 9.11
C PHE A 185 -2.63 1.15 9.67
N LYS A 186 -3.08 1.28 10.92
CA LYS A 186 -4.15 0.42 11.46
C LYS A 186 -5.46 0.64 10.70
N GLN A 187 -5.86 1.88 10.46
CA GLN A 187 -7.04 2.19 9.64
C GLN A 187 -6.91 1.57 8.24
N TYR A 188 -5.73 1.69 7.62
CA TYR A 188 -5.43 1.12 6.32
C TYR A 188 -5.58 -0.41 6.28
N VAL A 189 -5.02 -1.09 7.28
CA VAL A 189 -5.11 -2.55 7.45
C VAL A 189 -6.56 -2.99 7.62
N LEU A 190 -7.31 -2.33 8.51
CA LEU A 190 -8.71 -2.65 8.77
C LEU A 190 -9.59 -2.41 7.55
N PHE A 191 -9.32 -1.36 6.77
CA PHE A 191 -10.04 -1.08 5.54
C PHE A 191 -9.77 -2.15 4.47
N ILE A 192 -8.51 -2.58 4.31
CA ILE A 192 -8.16 -3.66 3.38
C ILE A 192 -8.84 -4.99 3.78
N ASP A 193 -8.90 -5.28 5.07
CA ASP A 193 -9.56 -6.47 5.63
C ASP A 193 -11.08 -6.44 5.39
N GLU A 194 -11.74 -5.34 5.76
CA GLU A 194 -13.19 -5.16 5.63
C GLU A 194 -13.66 -5.29 4.16
N HIS A 195 -12.90 -4.71 3.21
CA HIS A 195 -13.29 -4.66 1.79
C HIS A 195 -12.58 -5.69 0.91
N GLY A 196 -11.90 -6.67 1.51
CA GLY A 196 -11.27 -7.78 0.78
C GLY A 196 -10.26 -7.34 -0.29
N LEU A 197 -9.49 -6.28 -0.03
CA LEU A 197 -8.57 -5.69 -1.01
C LEU A 197 -7.22 -6.44 -1.11
N ALA A 198 -6.88 -7.24 -0.10
CA ALA A 198 -5.67 -8.05 -0.09
C ALA A 198 -5.81 -9.30 -0.98
N SER A 199 -4.74 -9.62 -1.70
CA SER A 199 -4.68 -10.85 -2.51
C SER A 199 -3.33 -11.56 -2.36
N GLY A 200 -3.40 -12.85 -2.01
CA GLY A 200 -2.25 -13.73 -1.81
C GLY A 200 -1.72 -13.75 -0.37
N ARG A 201 -1.07 -14.85 0.01
CA ARG A 201 -0.55 -15.07 1.37
C ARG A 201 0.55 -14.09 1.78
N ASP A 202 1.33 -13.59 0.82
CA ASP A 202 2.48 -12.73 1.08
C ASP A 202 2.17 -11.23 0.88
N TYR A 203 0.88 -10.84 0.87
CA TYR A 203 0.47 -9.46 0.61
C TYR A 203 1.16 -8.46 1.55
N TRP A 204 1.19 -8.80 2.85
CA TRP A 204 1.77 -7.97 3.90
C TRP A 204 3.30 -8.12 4.05
N GLY A 205 3.93 -9.07 3.36
CA GLY A 205 5.38 -9.27 3.38
C GLY A 205 6.01 -9.12 4.79
N PRO A 206 6.93 -8.14 4.99
CA PRO A 206 7.68 -8.01 6.24
C PRO A 206 6.88 -7.47 7.43
N LEU A 207 5.70 -6.88 7.19
CA LEU A 207 4.83 -6.36 8.25
C LEU A 207 3.71 -7.34 8.64
N GLY A 208 3.74 -8.59 8.18
CA GLY A 208 2.70 -9.59 8.46
C GLY A 208 2.37 -9.73 9.95
N ASP A 209 3.39 -9.89 10.80
CA ASP A 209 3.19 -10.02 12.26
C ASP A 209 2.54 -8.77 12.89
N LEU A 210 2.91 -7.57 12.39
CA LEU A 210 2.36 -6.30 12.84
C LEU A 210 0.89 -6.18 12.45
N VAL A 211 0.57 -6.50 11.20
CA VAL A 211 -0.79 -6.53 10.64
C VAL A 211 -1.66 -7.49 11.43
N ASP A 212 -1.18 -8.72 11.67
CA ASP A 212 -1.88 -9.72 12.47
C ASP A 212 -2.18 -9.22 13.89
N SER A 213 -1.25 -8.46 14.48
CA SER A 213 -1.47 -7.82 15.79
C SER A 213 -2.54 -6.73 15.71
N MET A 214 -2.48 -5.87 14.70
CA MET A 214 -3.46 -4.79 14.48
C MET A 214 -4.87 -5.34 14.29
N LEU A 215 -5.02 -6.43 13.54
CA LEU A 215 -6.29 -7.13 13.34
C LEU A 215 -6.82 -7.77 14.64
N ARG A 216 -5.96 -8.27 15.52
CA ARG A 216 -6.40 -8.81 16.83
C ARG A 216 -6.74 -7.74 17.86
N SER A 217 -6.10 -6.57 17.76
CA SER A 217 -6.10 -5.51 18.78
C SER A 217 -7.32 -4.56 18.77
N ASP A 218 -8.52 -5.04 18.46
CA ASP A 218 -9.75 -4.23 18.45
C ASP A 218 -10.87 -4.88 19.25
#